data_AF-A0A2T1F8G4-F1
#
_entry.id   AF-A0A2T1F8G4-F1
#
_cell.length_a   1.000
_cell.length_b   1.000
_cell.length_c   1.000
_cell.angle_alpha   90.00
_cell.angle_beta   90.00
_cell.angle_gamma   90.00
#
_symmetry.space_group_name_H-M   'P 1'
#
loop_
_entity.id
_entity.type
_entity.pdbx_description
1 polymer ?
#
loop_
_entity_poly.entity_id
_entity_poly.type
_entity_poly.pdbx_seq_one_letter_code
_entity_poly.pdbx_strand_id
1 'polypeptide(L)'
;MQQKLLTQIAIALKSRSEISLLELIEIYPIDCGMEEVVAYLEIAQQPPHTIDNDVKDAIEVTNVLQGSQMKTTMPRIVFRRQT
;
A
#
# COMPACT_ATOMS: atom_id res chain seq x y z
N MET A 1 -9.77 -7.46 -6.60
CA MET A 1 -8.84 -6.98 -5.55
C MET A 1 -8.60 -5.47 -5.66
N GLN A 2 -8.06 -4.97 -6.77
CA GLN A 2 -7.67 -3.56 -6.95
C GLN A 2 -8.75 -2.52 -6.60
N GLN A 3 -10.03 -2.77 -6.93
CA GLN A 3 -11.13 -1.86 -6.56
C GLN A 3 -11.33 -1.71 -5.03
N LYS A 4 -11.10 -2.79 -4.25
CA LYS A 4 -11.11 -2.75 -2.77
C LYS A 4 -10.03 -1.78 -2.28
N LEU A 5 -8.81 -1.93 -2.81
CA LEU A 5 -7.66 -1.11 -2.41
C LEU A 5 -7.87 0.36 -2.75
N LEU A 6 -8.35 0.67 -3.97
CA LEU A 6 -8.70 2.04 -4.37
C LEU A 6 -9.75 2.66 -3.44
N THR A 7 -10.74 1.86 -3.02
CA THR A 7 -11.77 2.30 -2.09
C THR A 7 -11.20 2.61 -0.71
N GLN A 8 -10.34 1.74 -0.18
CA GLN A 8 -9.65 1.94 1.10
C GLN A 8 -8.74 3.18 1.07
N ILE A 9 -7.96 3.35 0.00
CA ILE A 9 -7.13 4.54 -0.24
C ILE A 9 -7.99 5.80 -0.25
N ALA A 10 -9.09 5.80 -1.03
CA ALA A 10 -10.00 6.95 -1.11
C ALA A 10 -10.66 7.28 0.24
N ILE A 11 -11.05 6.26 1.03
CA ILE A 11 -11.59 6.45 2.37
C ILE A 11 -10.53 7.07 3.29
N ALA A 12 -9.31 6.54 3.28
CA ALA A 12 -8.21 7.03 4.12
C ALA A 12 -7.82 8.49 3.79
N LEU A 13 -7.98 8.90 2.53
CA LEU A 13 -7.73 10.25 2.01
C LEU A 13 -8.91 11.23 2.20
N LYS A 14 -10.03 10.81 2.82
CA LYS A 14 -11.14 11.75 3.09
C LYS A 14 -10.71 12.87 4.03
N SER A 15 -9.91 12.55 5.05
CA SER A 15 -9.46 13.49 6.09
C SER A 15 -8.04 14.05 5.88
N ARG A 16 -7.33 13.62 4.83
CA ARG A 16 -5.93 14.02 4.56
C ARG A 16 -5.64 14.10 3.06
N SER A 17 -4.68 14.92 2.67
CA SER A 17 -4.28 15.08 1.25
C SER A 17 -3.45 13.93 0.72
N GLU A 18 -2.72 13.23 1.58
CA GLU A 18 -1.86 12.10 1.25
C GLU A 18 -1.76 11.09 2.40
N ILE A 19 -1.37 9.86 2.08
CA ILE A 19 -1.09 8.78 3.05
C ILE A 19 -0.02 7.85 2.48
N SER A 20 0.94 7.43 3.30
CA SER A 20 1.91 6.40 2.90
C SER A 20 1.30 5.00 2.93
N LEU A 21 1.87 4.05 2.19
CA LEU A 21 1.44 2.65 2.28
C LEU A 21 1.62 2.12 3.71
N LEU A 22 2.71 2.48 4.39
CA LEU A 22 2.98 2.04 5.76
C LEU A 22 1.86 2.48 6.73
N GLU A 23 1.42 3.73 6.66
CA GLU A 23 0.28 4.22 7.46
C GLU A 23 -1.05 3.59 7.02
N LEU A 24 -1.21 3.30 5.72
CA LEU A 24 -2.44 2.70 5.20
C LEU A 24 -2.62 1.28 5.72
N ILE A 25 -1.55 0.48 5.77
CA ILE A 25 -1.62 -0.92 6.22
C ILE A 25 -1.81 -1.05 7.74
N GLU A 26 -1.55 0.00 8.51
CA GLU A 26 -1.95 0.07 9.92
C GLU A 26 -3.48 0.15 10.09
N ILE A 27 -4.18 0.71 9.10
CA ILE A 27 -5.66 0.84 9.09
C ILE A 27 -6.30 -0.36 8.39
N TYR A 28 -5.69 -0.81 7.30
CA TYR A 28 -6.14 -1.91 6.46
C TYR A 28 -4.98 -2.92 6.30
N PRO A 29 -4.80 -3.85 7.26
CA PRO A 29 -3.72 -4.83 7.21
C PRO A 29 -3.73 -5.65 5.91
N ILE A 30 -2.54 -6.06 5.47
CA ILE A 30 -2.38 -6.88 4.26
C ILE A 30 -2.90 -8.29 4.54
N ASP A 31 -3.95 -8.68 3.82
CA ASP A 31 -4.62 -9.97 3.98
C ASP A 31 -4.25 -10.96 2.86
N CYS A 32 -3.98 -10.45 1.64
CA CYS A 32 -3.72 -11.28 0.46
C CYS A 32 -2.23 -11.47 0.15
N GLY A 33 -1.36 -11.14 1.10
CA GLY A 33 0.07 -11.35 0.97
C GLY A 33 0.71 -10.47 -0.13
N MET A 34 1.67 -11.03 -0.87
CA MET A 34 2.43 -10.29 -1.89
C MET A 34 1.58 -9.83 -3.08
N GLU A 35 0.48 -10.51 -3.40
CA GLU A 35 -0.42 -10.09 -4.49
C GLU A 35 -1.01 -8.69 -4.21
N GLU A 36 -1.35 -8.43 -2.94
CA GLU A 36 -1.85 -7.11 -2.51
C GLU A 36 -0.78 -6.03 -2.61
N VAL A 37 0.47 -6.37 -2.27
CA VAL A 37 1.63 -5.47 -2.40
C VAL A 37 1.87 -5.09 -3.86
N VAL A 38 1.78 -6.06 -4.78
CA VAL A 38 1.90 -5.80 -6.22
C VAL A 38 0.77 -4.88 -6.68
N ALA A 39 -0.47 -5.12 -6.24
CA ALA A 39 -1.59 -4.26 -6.61
C ALA A 39 -1.44 -2.82 -6.08
N TYR A 40 -0.86 -2.61 -4.89
CA TYR A 40 -0.52 -1.27 -4.40
C TYR A 40 0.54 -0.57 -5.26
N LEU A 41 1.55 -1.30 -5.74
CA LEU A 41 2.56 -0.77 -6.67
C LEU A 41 1.95 -0.38 -8.02
N GLU A 42 1.05 -1.20 -8.55
CA GLU A 42 0.31 -0.89 -9.79
C GLU A 42 -0.53 0.37 -9.67
N ILE A 43 -1.23 0.54 -8.54
CA ILE A 43 -1.98 1.76 -8.25
C ILE A 43 -1.01 2.95 -8.18
N ALA A 44 0.10 2.83 -7.43
CA ALA A 44 1.05 3.91 -7.20
C ALA A 44 1.78 4.42 -8.46
N GLN A 45 1.79 3.63 -9.55
CA GLN A 45 2.32 4.06 -10.85
C GLN A 45 1.44 5.11 -11.55
N GLN A 46 0.17 5.24 -11.15
CA GLN A 46 -0.74 6.22 -11.74
C GLN A 46 -0.66 7.56 -10.99
N PRO A 47 -0.58 8.70 -11.70
CA PRO A 47 -0.71 10.02 -11.06
C PRO A 47 -2.05 10.13 -10.31
N PRO A 48 -2.12 10.81 -9.14
CA PRO A 48 -1.09 11.68 -8.55
C PRO A 48 -0.18 10.99 -7.51
N HIS A 49 -0.10 9.65 -7.52
CA HIS A 49 0.66 8.88 -6.54
C HIS A 49 2.16 8.96 -6.80
N THR A 50 2.97 8.57 -5.81
CA THR A 50 4.44 8.59 -5.95
C THR A 50 5.07 7.37 -5.30
N ILE A 51 6.11 6.86 -5.97
CA ILE A 51 7.02 5.85 -5.47
C ILE A 51 8.37 6.54 -5.25
N ASP A 52 8.76 6.69 -4.00
CA ASP A 52 10.04 7.23 -3.57
C ASP A 52 11.02 6.07 -3.38
N ASN A 53 12.00 5.97 -4.29
CA ASN A 53 13.00 4.89 -4.30
C ASN A 53 14.18 5.16 -3.37
N ASP A 54 14.34 6.39 -2.87
CA ASP A 54 15.43 6.76 -1.97
C ASP A 54 15.09 6.37 -0.53
N VAL A 55 13.80 6.28 -0.22
CA VAL A 55 13.29 5.85 1.08
C VAL A 55 12.76 4.41 1.01
N LYS A 56 13.16 3.59 1.98
CA LYS A 56 12.71 2.20 2.10
C LYS A 56 11.82 2.01 3.32
N ASP A 57 10.61 1.53 3.11
CA ASP A 57 9.70 1.12 4.17
C ASP A 57 9.72 -0.41 4.33
N ALA A 58 9.63 -0.88 5.57
CA ALA A 58 9.54 -2.30 5.89
C ALA A 58 8.09 -2.64 6.25
N ILE A 59 7.50 -3.60 5.55
CA ILE A 59 6.12 -4.05 5.76
C ILE A 59 6.09 -5.53 6.13
N GLU A 60 5.13 -5.90 6.96
CA GLU A 60 4.84 -7.29 7.32
C GLU A 60 3.75 -7.84 6.41
N VAL A 61 4.04 -8.95 5.76
CA VAL A 61 3.18 -9.57 4.75
C VAL A 61 3.00 -11.04 5.10
N THR A 62 1.77 -11.52 5.11
CA THR A 62 1.51 -12.94 5.31
C THR A 62 1.90 -13.73 4.07
N ASN A 63 2.79 -14.70 4.23
CA ASN A 63 3.07 -15.70 3.21
C ASN A 63 1.91 -16.70 3.18
N VAL A 64 0.98 -16.51 2.24
CA VAL A 64 -0.23 -17.34 2.12
C VAL A 64 0.10 -18.82 1.85
N LEU A 65 1.26 -19.12 1.25
CA LEU A 65 1.69 -20.50 0.97
C LEU A 65 2.24 -21.21 2.21
N GLN A 66 2.84 -20.48 3.15
CA GLN A 66 3.50 -21.05 4.33
C GLN A 66 2.79 -20.72 5.65
N GLY A 67 1.76 -19.87 5.63
CA GLY A 67 1.06 -19.38 6.82
C GLY A 67 1.92 -18.52 7.75
N SER A 68 3.14 -18.16 7.33
CA SER A 68 4.11 -17.42 8.13
C SER A 68 4.12 -15.94 7.76
N GLN A 69 4.33 -15.05 8.72
CA GLN A 69 4.61 -13.65 8.41
C GLN A 69 6.02 -13.50 7.82
N MET A 70 6.13 -12.67 6.79
CA MET A 70 7.39 -12.31 6.14
C MET A 70 7.55 -10.80 6.18
N LYS A 71 8.73 -10.34 6.59
CA LYS A 71 9.12 -8.93 6.47
C LYS A 71 9.69 -8.70 5.07
N THR A 72 9.13 -7.73 4.36
CA THR A 72 9.66 -7.29 3.07
C THR A 72 9.97 -5.80 3.10
N THR A 73 10.99 -5.40 2.36
CA THR A 73 11.41 -4.01 2.24
C THR A 73 11.10 -3.53 0.84
N MET A 74 10.47 -2.36 0.73
CA MET A 74 10.10 -1.78 -0.56
C MET A 74 10.28 -0.26 -0.57
N PRO A 75 10.35 0.36 -1.76
CA PRO A 75 10.28 1.82 -1.89
C PRO A 75 9.07 2.39 -1.16
N ARG A 76 9.21 3.59 -0.62
CA ARG A 76 8.09 4.30 0.00
C ARG A 76 7.05 4.64 -1.05
N ILE A 77 5.82 4.22 -0.79
CA ILE A 77 4.66 4.58 -1.63
C ILE A 77 3.85 5.63 -0.90
N VAL A 78 3.51 6.71 -1.61
CA VAL A 78 2.62 7.77 -1.12
C VAL A 78 1.42 7.88 -2.06
N PHE A 79 0.24 7.61 -1.53
CA PHE A 79 -1.03 7.85 -2.20
C PHE A 79 -1.50 9.28 -1.94
N ARG A 80 -2.11 9.89 -2.94
CA ARG A 80 -2.56 11.28 -2.90
C ARG A 80 -3.99 11.41 -3.39
N ARG A 81 -4.74 12.32 -2.77
CA ARG A 81 -6.11 12.59 -3.15
C ARG A 81 -6.15 13.16 -4.57
N GLN A 82 -6.98 12.57 -5.43
CA GLN A 82 -7.33 13.16 -6.70
C GLN A 82 -8.18 14.41 -6.41
N THR A 83 -7.64 15.58 -6.72
CA THR A 83 -8.36 16.87 -6.71
C THR A 83 -9.32 16.97 -7.87
#